data_AF-A0A150PU28-F1
#
_entry.id   AF-A0A150PU28-F1
#
_cell.length_a   1.000
_cell.length_b   1.000
_cell.length_c   1.000
_cell.angle_alpha   90.00
_cell.angle_beta   90.00
_cell.angle_gamma   90.00
#
_symmetry.space_group_name_H-M   'P 1'
#
loop_
_entity.id
_entity.type
_entity.pdbx_description
1 polymer ?
#
loop_
_entity_poly.entity_id
_entity_poly.type
_entity_poly.pdbx_seq_one_letter_code
_entity_poly.pdbx_strand_id
1 'polypeptide(L)'
;MPDGIGYCDGRRNKIECIATADCEDTTLLCSPTGKCVSPWCVNGAVDADLGETDVDCGGACDPCPAGSRCSSGADCVDGVCDPGKVCSVARCDDGVKNGVETGVDCGAIACRSACGDGDGCRSGADCASSVCLRGVCQAPRCGDGLANGPEEGWDCGGPGCHPCE
;
A
#
# COMPACT_ATOMS: atom_id res chain seq x y z
N MET A 1 8.90 1.35 25.00
CA MET A 1 7.81 0.38 25.30
C MET A 1 7.54 0.51 26.80
N PRO A 2 6.30 0.57 27.32
CA PRO A 2 5.19 -0.32 26.91
C PRO A 2 3.75 0.08 27.35
N ASP A 3 2.75 0.36 26.48
CA ASP A 3 1.34 0.46 26.95
C ASP A 3 0.31 0.14 25.86
N GLY A 4 -0.04 -1.13 25.66
CA GLY A 4 -1.17 -1.48 24.81
C GLY A 4 -1.25 -2.96 24.52
N ILE A 5 -2.05 -3.65 25.32
CA ILE A 5 -2.64 -4.96 24.99
C ILE A 5 -3.55 -4.81 23.76
N GLY A 6 -2.95 -4.63 22.58
CA GLY A 6 -3.67 -4.67 21.31
C GLY A 6 -3.77 -6.10 20.80
N TYR A 7 -4.81 -6.38 20.03
CA TYR A 7 -4.96 -7.65 19.35
C TYR A 7 -4.10 -7.69 18.09
N CYS A 8 -3.67 -8.88 17.69
CA CYS A 8 -2.99 -9.09 16.43
C CYS A 8 -3.80 -10.06 15.58
N ASP A 9 -3.90 -9.78 14.29
CA ASP A 9 -4.35 -10.79 13.34
C ASP A 9 -3.30 -11.93 13.24
N GLY A 10 -3.65 -13.03 12.56
CA GLY A 10 -2.72 -14.13 12.29
C GLY A 10 -1.48 -13.76 11.45
N ARG A 11 -1.36 -12.50 11.03
CA ARG A 11 -0.25 -11.94 10.24
C ARG A 11 0.54 -10.85 10.99
N ARG A 12 0.31 -10.69 12.29
CA ARG A 12 0.96 -9.68 13.18
C ARG A 12 0.59 -8.23 12.87
N ASN A 13 -0.51 -7.99 12.15
CA ASN A 13 -1.09 -6.67 12.05
C ASN A 13 -1.89 -6.38 13.31
N LYS A 14 -1.73 -5.17 13.86
CA LYS A 14 -2.52 -4.73 15.01
C LYS A 14 -3.96 -4.52 14.57
N ILE A 15 -4.90 -5.11 15.30
CA ILE A 15 -6.35 -4.97 15.10
C ILE A 15 -7.02 -4.50 16.40
N GLU A 16 -8.25 -4.02 16.29
CA GLU A 16 -9.03 -3.48 17.41
C GLU A 16 -9.73 -4.58 18.22
N CYS A 17 -10.16 -5.65 17.56
CA CYS A 17 -10.91 -6.75 18.16
C CYS A 17 -10.62 -8.10 17.50
N ILE A 18 -10.83 -9.19 18.24
CA ILE A 18 -10.93 -10.57 17.69
C ILE A 18 -12.32 -11.18 17.92
N ALA A 19 -13.10 -10.58 18.83
CA ALA A 19 -14.48 -10.88 19.11
C ALA A 19 -15.21 -9.57 19.46
N THR A 20 -16.54 -9.54 19.27
CA THR A 20 -17.38 -8.38 19.62
C THR A 20 -17.21 -7.90 21.07
N ALA A 21 -16.90 -8.81 22.01
CA ALA A 21 -16.68 -8.46 23.41
C ALA A 21 -15.41 -7.62 23.66
N ASP A 22 -14.52 -7.53 22.68
CA ASP A 22 -13.29 -6.73 22.78
C ASP A 22 -13.54 -5.24 22.48
N CYS A 23 -14.67 -4.91 21.87
CA CYS A 23 -15.03 -3.53 21.57
C CYS A 23 -15.45 -2.81 22.86
N GLU A 24 -14.78 -1.69 23.16
CA GLU A 24 -15.08 -0.87 24.36
C GLU A 24 -16.52 -0.35 24.35
N ASP A 25 -17.06 -0.07 23.16
CA ASP A 25 -18.46 0.27 22.96
C ASP A 25 -19.28 -1.00 22.69
N THR A 26 -20.19 -1.32 23.61
CA THR A 26 -21.08 -2.50 23.56
C THR A 26 -22.08 -2.49 22.39
N THR A 27 -22.21 -1.37 21.68
CA THR A 27 -23.06 -1.27 20.48
C THR A 27 -22.33 -1.65 19.19
N LEU A 28 -21.01 -1.77 19.23
CA LEU A 28 -20.20 -2.12 18.07
C LEU A 28 -20.02 -3.64 17.97
N LEU A 29 -19.84 -4.11 16.73
CA LEU A 29 -19.53 -5.50 16.40
C LEU A 29 -18.12 -5.59 15.83
N CYS A 30 -17.46 -6.73 16.04
CA CYS A 30 -16.13 -6.96 15.46
C CYS A 30 -16.26 -7.41 14.00
N SER A 31 -15.73 -6.59 13.08
CA SER A 31 -15.72 -6.88 11.65
C SER A 31 -14.72 -7.99 11.29
N PRO A 32 -14.82 -8.60 10.09
CA PRO A 32 -13.85 -9.60 9.64
C PRO A 32 -12.41 -9.08 9.56
N THR A 33 -12.19 -7.77 9.37
CA THR A 33 -10.84 -7.18 9.38
C THR A 33 -10.35 -6.80 10.79
N GLY A 34 -11.15 -7.09 11.82
CA GLY A 34 -10.80 -6.84 13.22
C GLY A 34 -10.99 -5.38 13.64
N LYS A 35 -11.95 -4.67 13.04
CA LYS A 35 -12.37 -3.32 13.46
C LYS A 35 -13.68 -3.37 14.23
N CYS A 36 -13.83 -2.49 15.21
CA CYS A 36 -15.10 -2.30 15.88
C CYS A 36 -15.99 -1.38 15.05
N VAL A 37 -16.96 -1.98 14.35
CA VAL A 37 -17.85 -1.29 13.41
C VAL A 37 -19.29 -1.30 13.91
N SER A 38 -20.11 -0.41 13.36
CA SER A 38 -21.53 -0.41 13.68
C SER A 38 -22.22 -1.70 13.19
N PRO A 39 -23.34 -2.12 13.80
CA PRO A 39 -23.99 -3.38 13.43
C PRO A 39 -24.45 -3.49 11.98
N TRP A 40 -24.70 -2.35 11.32
CA TRP A 40 -25.09 -2.32 9.91
C TRP A 40 -23.94 -2.69 8.97
N CYS A 41 -22.68 -2.61 9.41
CA CYS A 41 -21.51 -3.02 8.63
C CYS A 41 -21.27 -4.54 8.56
N VAL A 42 -22.13 -5.36 9.19
CA VAL A 42 -21.97 -6.83 9.27
C VAL A 42 -23.33 -7.55 9.31
N ASN A 43 -24.39 -6.92 8.79
CA ASN A 43 -25.75 -7.45 8.85
C ASN A 43 -26.17 -8.22 7.59
N GLY A 44 -25.33 -8.30 6.56
CA GLY A 44 -25.59 -9.01 5.30
C GLY A 44 -26.53 -8.27 4.35
N ALA A 45 -26.76 -6.97 4.57
CA ALA A 45 -27.55 -6.09 3.72
C ALA A 45 -26.70 -4.95 3.16
N VAL A 46 -27.26 -4.20 2.21
CA VAL A 46 -26.68 -2.91 1.79
C VAL A 46 -27.47 -1.80 2.48
N ASP A 47 -26.82 -1.08 3.38
CA ASP A 47 -27.35 0.08 4.11
C ASP A 47 -26.77 1.39 3.55
N ALA A 48 -27.10 1.71 2.30
CA ALA A 48 -26.55 2.86 1.58
C ALA A 48 -26.79 4.21 2.28
N ASP A 49 -27.92 4.37 2.99
CA ASP A 49 -28.23 5.59 3.75
C ASP A 49 -27.34 5.77 4.99
N LEU A 50 -26.68 4.70 5.44
CA LEU A 50 -25.73 4.71 6.56
C LEU A 50 -24.27 4.79 6.09
N GLY A 51 -24.03 4.68 4.78
CA GLY A 51 -22.73 4.92 4.16
C GLY A 51 -22.09 3.70 3.49
N GLU A 52 -22.77 2.55 3.46
CA GLU A 52 -22.28 1.39 2.71
C GLU A 52 -22.33 1.64 1.21
N THR A 53 -21.30 1.19 0.50
CA THR A 53 -21.30 1.20 -0.96
C THR A 53 -21.62 -0.15 -1.56
N ASP A 54 -21.39 -1.23 -0.81
CA ASP A 54 -21.81 -2.59 -1.10
C ASP A 54 -22.08 -3.34 0.21
N VAL A 55 -22.56 -4.59 0.15
CA VAL A 55 -22.98 -5.37 1.34
C VAL A 55 -21.86 -5.41 2.38
N ASP A 56 -22.13 -4.89 3.58
CA ASP A 56 -21.22 -4.91 4.74
C ASP A 56 -19.89 -4.17 4.53
N CYS A 57 -19.80 -3.22 3.58
CA CYS A 57 -18.55 -2.53 3.26
C CYS A 57 -18.72 -1.12 2.66
N GLY A 58 -17.64 -0.33 2.74
CA GLY A 58 -17.56 1.04 2.24
C GLY A 58 -17.92 2.09 3.30
N GLY A 59 -17.53 3.34 3.04
CA GLY A 59 -17.78 4.45 3.96
C GLY A 59 -17.13 4.24 5.33
N ALA A 60 -17.95 4.11 6.38
CA ALA A 60 -17.47 3.89 7.76
C ALA A 60 -17.23 2.41 8.11
N CYS A 61 -17.61 1.50 7.21
CA CYS A 61 -17.38 0.06 7.36
C CYS A 61 -15.98 -0.34 6.89
N ASP A 62 -15.75 -1.65 6.80
CA ASP A 62 -14.53 -2.18 6.20
C ASP A 62 -14.45 -1.80 4.70
N PRO A 63 -13.25 -1.62 4.13
CA PRO A 63 -13.10 -1.41 2.70
C PRO A 63 -13.62 -2.62 1.91
N CYS A 64 -14.34 -2.34 0.84
CA CYS A 64 -14.88 -3.33 -0.08
C CYS A 64 -13.79 -4.04 -0.90
N PRO A 65 -13.93 -5.36 -1.12
CA PRO A 65 -13.03 -6.12 -1.97
C PRO A 65 -13.19 -5.75 -3.45
N ALA A 66 -12.24 -6.18 -4.28
CA ALA A 66 -12.35 -5.97 -5.72
C ALA A 66 -13.63 -6.60 -6.30
N GLY A 67 -14.30 -5.89 -7.21
CA GLY A 67 -15.58 -6.27 -7.80
C GLY A 67 -16.81 -5.71 -7.09
N SER A 68 -16.65 -5.20 -5.87
CA SER A 68 -17.74 -4.55 -5.12
C SER A 68 -17.98 -3.12 -5.55
N ARG A 69 -19.20 -2.63 -5.29
CA ARG A 69 -19.58 -1.25 -5.58
C ARG A 69 -18.85 -0.26 -4.67
N CYS A 70 -18.48 0.88 -5.23
CA CYS A 70 -17.77 1.95 -4.51
C CYS A 70 -18.24 3.34 -4.96
N SER A 71 -18.02 4.33 -4.09
CA SER A 71 -18.23 5.74 -4.41
C SER A 71 -16.91 6.47 -4.65
N SER A 72 -15.87 6.08 -3.91
CA SER A 72 -14.52 6.63 -3.91
C SER A 72 -13.46 5.55 -3.66
N GLY A 73 -12.19 5.87 -3.90
CA GLY A 73 -11.08 4.95 -3.63
C GLY A 73 -10.99 4.50 -2.16
N ALA A 74 -11.43 5.33 -1.22
CA ALA A 74 -11.44 4.99 0.21
C ALA A 74 -12.37 3.81 0.56
N ASP A 75 -13.36 3.55 -0.31
CA ASP A 75 -14.26 2.42 -0.13
C ASP A 75 -13.63 1.10 -0.54
N CYS A 76 -12.44 1.08 -1.17
CA CYS A 76 -11.85 -0.12 -1.75
C CYS A 76 -10.58 -0.54 -1.02
N VAL A 77 -10.38 -1.85 -0.85
CA VAL A 77 -9.17 -2.42 -0.24
C VAL A 77 -7.89 -1.92 -0.94
N ASP A 78 -7.89 -1.91 -2.27
CA ASP A 78 -6.74 -1.46 -3.08
C ASP A 78 -6.74 0.06 -3.33
N GLY A 79 -7.69 0.81 -2.77
CA GLY A 79 -7.74 2.27 -2.91
C GLY A 79 -8.26 2.78 -4.25
N VAL A 80 -8.70 1.89 -5.16
CA VAL A 80 -9.10 2.25 -6.52
C VAL A 80 -10.59 1.95 -6.76
N CYS A 81 -11.35 3.01 -6.94
CA CYS A 81 -12.73 2.95 -7.42
C CYS A 81 -12.78 3.38 -8.88
N ASP A 82 -13.04 2.43 -9.79
CA ASP A 82 -12.95 2.67 -11.23
C ASP A 82 -14.13 3.50 -11.78
N PRO A 83 -14.08 3.97 -13.04
CA PRO A 83 -15.15 4.76 -13.64
C PRO A 83 -16.52 4.07 -13.68
N GLY A 84 -16.55 2.74 -13.63
CA GLY A 84 -17.75 1.91 -13.52
C GLY A 84 -18.32 1.81 -12.10
N LYS A 85 -17.73 2.52 -11.12
CA LYS A 85 -18.12 2.50 -9.70
C LYS A 85 -17.95 1.12 -9.06
N VAL A 86 -16.86 0.45 -9.44
CA VAL A 86 -16.46 -0.84 -8.91
C VAL A 86 -15.03 -0.77 -8.38
N CYS A 87 -14.78 -1.46 -7.26
CA CYS A 87 -13.44 -1.59 -6.71
C CYS A 87 -12.57 -2.42 -7.66
N SER A 88 -11.47 -1.84 -8.11
CA SER A 88 -10.50 -2.53 -8.96
C SER A 88 -9.42 -3.19 -8.12
N VAL A 89 -8.84 -4.27 -8.64
CA VAL A 89 -7.59 -4.84 -8.10
C VAL A 89 -6.44 -3.87 -8.32
N ALA A 90 -5.45 -3.90 -7.44
CA ALA A 90 -4.16 -3.20 -7.60
C ALA A 90 -3.54 -3.41 -8.98
N ARG A 91 -3.10 -2.33 -9.63
CA ARG A 91 -2.38 -2.36 -10.91
C ARG A 91 -1.19 -1.40 -10.89
N CYS A 92 -0.22 -1.71 -11.73
CA CYS A 92 1.01 -0.95 -11.90
C CYS A 92 0.87 0.28 -12.81
N ASP A 93 -0.34 0.80 -12.95
CA ASP A 93 -0.71 1.92 -13.81
C ASP A 93 -2.01 2.59 -13.35
N ASP A 94 -2.38 2.42 -12.09
CA ASP A 94 -3.63 2.95 -11.52
C ASP A 94 -3.45 4.27 -10.74
N GLY A 95 -2.21 4.73 -10.58
CA GLY A 95 -1.89 6.00 -9.92
C GLY A 95 -1.85 5.90 -8.39
N VAL A 96 -1.97 4.72 -7.81
CA VAL A 96 -2.06 4.51 -6.36
C VAL A 96 -1.04 3.48 -5.92
N LYS A 97 -0.21 3.85 -4.93
CA LYS A 97 0.69 2.87 -4.28
C LYS A 97 -0.11 1.83 -3.50
N ASN A 98 -0.39 0.68 -4.10
CA ASN A 98 -1.20 -0.39 -3.52
C ASN A 98 -0.59 -1.79 -3.75
N GLY A 99 -1.28 -2.84 -3.29
CA GLY A 99 -0.86 -4.23 -3.49
C GLY A 99 0.60 -4.53 -3.09
N VAL A 100 1.41 -4.91 -4.08
CA VAL A 100 2.81 -5.33 -3.88
C VAL A 100 3.83 -4.28 -4.30
N GLU A 101 3.38 -3.11 -4.74
CA GLU A 101 4.22 -2.03 -5.25
C GLU A 101 5.19 -1.48 -4.21
N THR A 102 6.33 -0.98 -4.68
CA THR A 102 7.35 -0.38 -3.81
C THR A 102 7.33 1.14 -3.88
N GLY A 103 7.02 1.73 -5.03
CA GLY A 103 6.58 3.12 -5.23
C GLY A 103 5.20 3.17 -5.89
N VAL A 104 4.71 4.35 -6.30
CA VAL A 104 3.43 4.45 -7.03
C VAL A 104 3.63 3.87 -8.43
N ASP A 105 2.85 2.87 -8.82
CA ASP A 105 2.89 2.26 -10.16
C ASP A 105 4.26 1.64 -10.53
N CYS A 106 5.08 1.30 -9.54
CA CYS A 106 6.45 0.84 -9.77
C CYS A 106 6.95 -0.17 -8.73
N GLY A 107 7.95 -0.95 -9.14
CA GLY A 107 8.62 -1.95 -8.32
C GLY A 107 9.07 -3.13 -9.16
N ALA A 108 10.27 -3.64 -8.90
CA ALA A 108 10.93 -4.60 -9.78
C ALA A 108 10.17 -5.91 -9.92
N ILE A 109 9.66 -6.42 -8.78
CA ILE A 109 8.94 -7.69 -8.72
C ILE A 109 7.46 -7.48 -9.03
N ALA A 110 6.88 -6.41 -8.49
CA ALA A 110 5.46 -6.10 -8.59
C ALA A 110 5.05 -5.72 -10.03
N CYS A 111 5.79 -4.76 -10.61
CA CYS A 111 5.40 -4.06 -11.82
C CYS A 111 6.34 -4.28 -12.99
N ARG A 112 7.51 -4.91 -12.75
CA ARG A 112 8.59 -5.04 -13.75
C ARG A 112 9.01 -3.70 -14.34
N SER A 113 8.76 -2.62 -13.61
CA SER A 113 9.13 -1.25 -13.92
C SER A 113 9.89 -0.72 -12.73
N ALA A 114 11.10 -0.20 -12.97
CA ALA A 114 11.91 0.37 -11.92
C ALA A 114 11.38 1.76 -11.54
N CYS A 115 11.35 2.03 -10.25
CA CYS A 115 10.97 3.28 -9.65
C CYS A 115 12.01 4.38 -9.89
N GLY A 116 11.55 5.62 -10.03
CA GLY A 116 12.39 6.78 -10.22
C GLY A 116 13.02 7.27 -8.90
N ASP A 117 13.87 8.28 -9.00
CA ASP A 117 14.47 8.90 -7.82
C ASP A 117 13.38 9.54 -6.93
N GLY A 118 13.44 9.30 -5.63
CA GLY A 118 12.46 9.76 -4.66
C GLY A 118 11.27 8.82 -4.43
N ASP A 119 11.08 7.82 -5.30
CA ASP A 119 10.04 6.81 -5.11
C ASP A 119 10.43 5.79 -4.03
N GLY A 120 9.43 5.05 -3.55
CA GLY A 120 9.65 4.00 -2.56
C GLY A 120 10.33 2.76 -3.15
N CYS A 121 11.14 2.09 -2.33
CA CYS A 121 11.84 0.87 -2.72
C CYS A 121 11.99 -0.09 -1.53
N ARG A 122 12.19 -1.38 -1.81
CA ARG A 122 12.62 -2.37 -0.81
C ARG A 122 14.07 -2.79 -1.02
N SER A 123 14.54 -2.75 -2.26
CA SER A 123 15.89 -3.12 -2.65
C SER A 123 16.37 -2.27 -3.82
N GLY A 124 17.67 -2.29 -4.10
CA GLY A 124 18.23 -1.59 -5.26
C GLY A 124 17.55 -1.99 -6.58
N ALA A 125 17.12 -3.25 -6.71
CA ALA A 125 16.43 -3.72 -7.90
C ALA A 125 15.15 -2.92 -8.23
N ASP A 126 14.47 -2.38 -7.20
CA ASP A 126 13.29 -1.55 -7.39
C ASP A 126 13.60 -0.19 -8.01
N CYS A 127 14.84 0.29 -7.95
CA CYS A 127 15.22 1.63 -8.38
C CYS A 127 15.89 1.61 -9.74
N ALA A 128 15.56 2.55 -10.61
CA ALA A 128 16.25 2.73 -11.88
C ALA A 128 17.76 2.98 -11.69
N SER A 129 18.12 3.63 -10.57
CA SER A 129 19.51 3.88 -10.17
C SER A 129 20.22 2.68 -9.54
N SER A 130 19.50 1.59 -9.22
CA SER A 130 19.98 0.51 -8.36
C SER A 130 20.27 0.90 -6.90
N VAL A 131 20.00 2.15 -6.50
CA VAL A 131 20.30 2.67 -5.15
C VAL A 131 19.02 2.83 -4.35
N CYS A 132 18.75 1.90 -3.44
CA CYS A 132 17.66 2.01 -2.47
C CYS A 132 18.22 2.34 -1.08
N LEU A 133 18.04 3.59 -0.63
CA LEU A 133 18.51 4.04 0.67
C LEU A 133 17.34 4.42 1.57
N ARG A 134 17.26 3.77 2.74
CA ARG A 134 16.21 4.02 3.75
C ARG A 134 14.79 3.91 3.17
N GLY A 135 14.60 2.99 2.22
CA GLY A 135 13.31 2.72 1.57
C GLY A 135 12.93 3.72 0.47
N VAL A 136 13.88 4.55 0.02
CA VAL A 136 13.69 5.54 -1.05
C VAL A 136 14.77 5.40 -2.11
N CYS A 137 14.38 5.41 -3.38
CA CYS A 137 15.30 5.42 -4.51
C CYS A 137 16.10 6.72 -4.53
N GLN A 138 17.42 6.62 -4.62
CA GLN A 138 18.30 7.77 -4.69
C GLN A 138 18.85 7.93 -6.09
N ALA A 139 19.15 9.17 -6.47
CA ALA A 139 19.93 9.44 -7.67
C ALA A 139 21.30 8.74 -7.59
N PRO A 140 21.79 8.18 -8.72
CA PRO A 140 23.11 7.57 -8.79
C PRO A 140 24.20 8.60 -8.47
N ARG A 141 25.31 8.16 -7.87
CA ARG A 141 26.47 9.01 -7.58
C ARG A 141 27.75 8.25 -7.92
N CYS A 142 28.74 8.97 -8.43
CA CYS A 142 30.10 8.54 -8.78
C CYS A 142 30.92 7.82 -7.68
N GLY A 143 30.34 7.51 -6.52
CA GLY A 143 31.02 6.91 -5.37
C GLY A 143 30.00 6.23 -4.46
N ASP A 144 28.89 5.77 -5.03
CA ASP A 144 27.84 5.05 -4.31
C ASP A 144 28.11 3.54 -4.24
N GLY A 145 29.21 3.07 -4.85
CA GLY A 145 29.62 1.69 -4.83
C GLY A 145 28.96 0.86 -5.92
N LEU A 146 28.43 1.46 -6.99
CA LEU A 146 27.74 0.78 -8.08
C LEU A 146 28.08 1.42 -9.42
N ALA A 147 28.35 0.62 -10.45
CA ALA A 147 28.46 1.10 -11.83
C ALA A 147 27.08 1.50 -12.40
N ASN A 148 26.67 2.75 -12.22
CA ASN A 148 25.34 3.25 -12.60
C ASN A 148 25.38 4.70 -13.15
N GLY A 149 24.24 5.20 -13.62
CA GLY A 149 24.11 6.59 -14.03
C GLY A 149 25.07 6.98 -15.18
N PRO A 150 25.82 8.09 -15.06
CA PRO A 150 26.75 8.55 -16.10
C PRO A 150 28.09 7.81 -16.11
N GLU A 151 28.34 6.88 -15.18
CA GLU A 151 29.62 6.20 -15.04
C GLU A 151 29.96 5.30 -16.23
N GLU A 152 31.25 5.24 -16.60
CA GLU A 152 31.76 4.33 -17.64
C GLU A 152 32.44 3.08 -17.03
N GLY A 153 32.70 3.11 -15.71
CA GLY A 153 33.24 2.01 -14.90
C GLY A 153 32.55 1.93 -13.54
N TRP A 154 33.14 1.23 -12.58
CA TRP A 154 32.62 1.15 -11.21
C TRP A 154 33.04 2.41 -10.44
N ASP A 155 32.10 3.32 -10.16
CA ASP A 155 32.33 4.61 -9.50
C ASP A 155 33.29 5.55 -10.29
N CYS A 156 33.45 5.36 -11.61
CA CYS A 156 34.41 6.15 -12.39
C CYS A 156 33.97 6.35 -13.85
N GLY A 157 34.58 7.34 -14.50
CA GLY A 157 34.38 7.65 -15.91
C GLY A 157 33.05 8.38 -16.19
N GLY A 158 32.95 8.98 -17.37
CA GLY A 158 31.77 9.75 -17.77
C GLY A 158 31.61 11.14 -17.12
N PRO A 159 30.55 11.89 -17.51
CA PRO A 159 30.39 13.30 -17.17
C PRO A 159 30.10 13.51 -15.67
N GLY A 160 31.00 14.24 -15.00
CA GLY A 160 30.84 14.61 -13.58
C GLY A 160 31.47 13.64 -12.58
N CYS A 161 32.03 12.52 -13.05
CA CYS A 161 32.78 11.57 -12.23
C CYS A 161 34.29 11.69 -12.45
N HIS A 162 35.07 11.10 -11.55
CA HIS A 162 36.52 11.07 -11.72
C HIS A 162 36.90 10.09 -12.85
N PRO A 163 38.04 10.27 -13.54
CA PRO A 163 38.49 9.34 -14.57
C PRO A 163 38.74 7.93 -14.00
N CYS A 164 38.51 6.90 -14.81
CA CYS A 164 38.95 5.54 -14.48
C CYS A 164 40.48 5.44 -14.63
N GLU A 165 41.13 4.70 -13.71
CA GLU A 165 42.58 4.42 -13.75
C GLU A 165 42.90 3.13 -14.53
#